data_AF-A0A9Q6F5P9-F1
#
_entry.id   AF-A0A9Q6F5P9-F1
#
_cell.length_a   1.000
_cell.length_b   1.000
_cell.length_c   1.000
_cell.angle_alpha   90.00
_cell.angle_beta   90.00
_cell.angle_gamma   90.00
#
_symmetry.space_group_name_H-M   'P 1'
#
loop_
_entity.id
_entity.type
_entity.pdbx_description
1 polymer ?
#
loop_
_entity_poly.entity_id
_entity_poly.type
_entity_poly.pdbx_seq_one_letter_code
_entity_poly.pdbx_strand_id
1 'polypeptide(L)' 'MKRILPTWCKEVKKSMIDDDINVTELAERVGFSRNYVSGVVNGRVYAPEIAKVIGEDRHVTVPYTDTVI' A
#
# COMPACT_ATOMS: atom_id res chain seq x y z
N MET A 1 7.14 -20.95 -6.50
CA MET A 1 7.96 -20.06 -5.65
C MET A 1 7.04 -19.14 -4.86
N LYS A 2 7.29 -18.89 -3.56
CA LYS A 2 6.46 -17.98 -2.75
C LYS A 2 6.74 -16.54 -3.18
N ARG A 3 5.71 -15.78 -3.58
CA ARG A 3 5.86 -14.36 -3.95
C ARG A 3 6.27 -13.54 -2.72
N ILE A 4 7.41 -12.87 -2.79
CA ILE A 4 7.90 -11.99 -1.72
C ILE A 4 7.41 -10.58 -2.01
N LEU A 5 6.63 -10.02 -1.09
CA LEU A 5 6.13 -8.65 -1.23
C LEU A 5 7.27 -7.63 -0.99
N PRO A 6 7.32 -6.51 -1.72
CA PRO A 6 8.28 -5.44 -1.45
C PRO A 6 8.15 -4.90 -0.02
N THR A 7 9.24 -4.37 0.54
CA THR A 7 9.28 -3.90 1.94
C THR A 7 8.21 -2.85 2.21
N TRP A 8 8.07 -1.85 1.35
CA TRP A 8 7.03 -0.81 1.47
C TRP A 8 5.62 -1.40 1.59
N CYS A 9 5.28 -2.35 0.71
CA CYS A 9 3.98 -3.01 0.73
C CYS A 9 3.74 -3.80 2.04
N LYS A 10 4.78 -4.38 2.63
CA LYS A 10 4.68 -5.07 3.92
C LYS A 10 4.40 -4.08 5.05
N GLU A 11 5.10 -2.95 5.08
CA GLU A 11 4.91 -1.93 6.11
C GLU A 11 3.51 -1.33 6.06
N VAL A 12 2.98 -1.04 4.85
CA VAL A 12 1.58 -0.62 4.70
C VAL A 12 0.63 -1.66 5.27
N LYS A 13 0.81 -2.95 4.92
CA LYS A 13 -0.07 -4.02 5.43
C LYS A 13 0.01 -4.19 6.95
N LYS A 14 1.20 -4.08 7.54
CA LYS A 14 1.35 -4.11 9.01
C LYS A 14 0.59 -2.97 9.65
N SER A 15 0.79 -1.75 9.16
CA SER A 15 0.07 -0.60 9.70
C SER A 15 -1.45 -0.82 9.62
N MET A 16 -1.99 -1.36 8.52
CA MET A 16 -3.43 -1.62 8.38
C MET A 16 -3.93 -2.62 9.45
N ILE A 17 -3.12 -3.62 9.79
CA ILE A 17 -3.42 -4.57 10.87
C ILE A 17 -3.38 -3.86 12.23
N ASP A 18 -2.39 -3.00 12.46
CA ASP A 18 -2.24 -2.26 13.71
C ASP A 18 -3.44 -1.33 14.00
N ASP A 19 -4.06 -0.78 12.95
CA ASP A 19 -5.26 0.07 13.04
C ASP A 19 -6.60 -0.69 12.87
N ASP A 20 -6.56 -2.02 12.70
CA ASP A 20 -7.72 -2.87 12.41
C ASP A 20 -8.58 -2.41 11.21
N ILE A 21 -7.92 -1.92 10.14
CA ILE A 21 -8.59 -1.47 8.92
C ILE A 21 -8.34 -2.40 7.72
N ASN A 22 -9.32 -2.45 6.82
CA ASN A 22 -9.23 -3.17 5.57
C ASN A 22 -8.92 -2.25 4.37
N VAL A 23 -8.68 -2.85 3.20
CA VAL A 23 -8.27 -2.10 1.99
C VAL A 23 -9.35 -1.17 1.45
N THR A 24 -10.63 -1.42 1.74
CA THR A 24 -11.73 -0.55 1.37
C THR A 24 -11.70 0.73 2.21
N GLU A 25 -11.55 0.60 3.52
CA GLU A 25 -11.43 1.74 4.44
C GLU A 25 -10.17 2.57 4.13
N LEU A 26 -9.05 1.91 3.83
CA LEU A 26 -7.86 2.61 3.35
C LEU A 26 -8.14 3.41 2.08
N ALA A 27 -8.83 2.81 1.10
CA ALA A 27 -9.14 3.46 -0.15
C ALA A 27 -10.05 4.67 0.00
N GLU A 28 -11.01 4.61 0.94
CA GLU A 28 -11.86 5.73 1.33
C GLU A 28 -11.03 6.85 1.96
N ARG A 29 -10.09 6.54 2.89
CA ARG A 29 -9.21 7.53 3.52
C ARG A 29 -8.33 8.26 2.52
N VAL A 30 -7.76 7.55 1.56
CA VAL A 30 -6.86 8.14 0.55
C VAL A 30 -7.58 8.70 -0.67
N GLY A 31 -8.91 8.55 -0.77
CA GLY A 31 -9.71 9.10 -1.87
C GLY A 31 -9.53 8.39 -3.21
N PHE A 32 -9.17 7.10 -3.21
CA PHE A 32 -8.95 6.32 -4.44
C PHE A 32 -9.87 5.09 -4.51
N SER A 33 -9.96 4.47 -5.70
CA SER A 33 -10.74 3.24 -5.83
C SER A 33 -10.06 2.08 -5.10
N ARG A 34 -10.86 1.24 -4.44
CA ARG A 34 -10.40 0.01 -3.75
C ARG A 34 -9.51 -0.87 -4.64
N ASN A 35 -9.88 -1.03 -5.92
CA ASN A 35 -9.12 -1.87 -6.85
C ASN A 35 -7.71 -1.30 -7.10
N TYR A 36 -7.60 0.03 -7.22
CA TYR A 36 -6.33 0.68 -7.48
C TYR A 36 -5.41 0.60 -6.26
N VAL A 37 -5.94 0.94 -5.07
CA VAL A 37 -5.23 0.82 -3.78
C VAL A 37 -4.80 -0.64 -3.54
N SER A 38 -5.69 -1.60 -3.77
CA SER A 38 -5.37 -3.03 -3.66
C SER A 38 -4.31 -3.48 -4.68
N GLY A 39 -4.21 -2.85 -5.85
CA GLY A 39 -3.13 -3.09 -6.80
C GLY A 39 -1.77 -2.69 -6.21
N VAL A 40 -1.71 -1.47 -5.67
CA VAL A 40 -0.49 -0.87 -5.10
C VAL A 40 -0.03 -1.58 -3.82
N VAL A 41 -0.92 -1.75 -2.84
CA VAL A 41 -0.61 -2.38 -1.53
C VAL A 41 -0.20 -3.85 -1.68
N ASN A 42 -0.65 -4.53 -2.74
CA ASN A 42 -0.26 -5.89 -3.05
C ASN A 42 0.93 -5.99 -4.03
N GLY A 43 1.58 -4.87 -4.36
CA GLY A 43 2.75 -4.84 -5.23
C GLY A 43 2.49 -5.29 -6.67
N ARG A 44 1.23 -5.21 -7.14
CA ARG A 44 0.82 -5.60 -8.50
C ARG A 44 0.83 -4.44 -9.49
N VAL A 45 0.82 -3.21 -8.98
CA VAL A 45 0.73 -1.99 -9.78
C VAL A 45 1.76 -0.99 -9.27
N TYR A 46 2.49 -0.38 -10.21
CA TYR A 46 3.39 0.73 -9.89
C TYR A 46 2.58 2.02 -9.96
N ALA A 47 2.43 2.72 -8.84
CA ALA A 47 1.73 3.99 -8.79
C ALA A 47 2.36 4.88 -7.71
N PRO A 48 3.44 5.60 -8.04
CA PRO A 48 4.18 6.41 -7.06
C PRO A 48 3.32 7.52 -6.43
N GLU A 49 2.42 8.13 -7.20
CA GLU A 49 1.51 9.17 -6.69
C GLU A 49 0.60 8.64 -5.57
N ILE A 50 -0.01 7.47 -5.77
CA ILE A 50 -0.88 6.85 -4.76
C ILE A 50 -0.06 6.29 -3.61
N ALA A 51 1.10 5.69 -3.89
CA ALA A 51 1.99 5.19 -2.86
C ALA A 51 2.48 6.32 -1.95
N LYS A 52 2.66 7.53 -2.46
CA LYS A 52 2.94 8.71 -1.65
C LYS A 52 1.78 9.03 -0.70
N VAL A 53 0.56 9.14 -1.20
CA VAL A 53 -0.63 9.44 -0.36
C VAL A 53 -0.87 8.36 0.69
N ILE A 54 -0.77 7.07 0.32
CA ILE A 54 -0.85 5.95 1.26
C ILE A 54 0.31 6.02 2.26
N GLY A 55 1.52 6.33 1.82
CA GLY A 55 2.69 6.44 2.70
C GLY A 55 2.53 7.53 3.75
N GLU A 56 1.92 8.65 3.38
CA GLU A 56 1.57 9.76 4.29
C GLU A 56 0.48 9.35 5.28
N ASP A 57 -0.66 8.78 4.84
CA ASP A 57 -1.73 8.30 5.74
C ASP A 57 -1.24 7.24 6.72
N ARG A 58 -0.42 6.30 6.24
CA ARG A 58 0.07 5.15 7.01
C ARG A 58 1.38 5.41 7.75
N HIS A 59 1.93 6.63 7.65
CA HIS A 59 3.21 7.01 8.26
C HIS A 59 4.37 6.06 7.91
N VAL A 60 4.39 5.55 6.67
CA VAL A 60 5.40 4.61 6.18
C VAL A 60 6.64 5.37 5.74
N THR A 61 7.75 5.16 6.44
CA THR A 61 9.03 5.88 6.21
C THR A 61 9.98 5.18 5.26
N VAL A 62 9.74 3.88 4.98
CA VAL A 62 10.53 3.16 3.99
C VAL A 62 10.22 3.68 2.59
N PRO A 63 11.20 3.79 1.68
CA PRO A 63 10.96 4.32 0.34
C PRO A 63 10.08 3.38 -0.49
N TYR A 64 9.17 3.97 -1.27
CA TYR A 64 8.44 3.25 -2.31
C TYR A 64 9.33 3.13 -3.55
N THR A 65 9.70 1.90 -3.88
CA THR A 65 10.54 1.58 -5.03
C THR A 65 9.70 0.98 -6.16
N ASP A 66 10.21 1.09 -7.38
CA ASP A 66 9.69 0.52 -8.63
C ASP A 66 9.71 -1.01 -8.69
N THR A 67 9.80 -1.66 -7.54
CA THR A 67 9.82 -3.13 -7.40
C THR A 67 8.40 -3.68 -7.52
N VAL A 68 7.78 -3.43 -8.67
CA VAL A 68 6.55 -4.11 -9.07
C VAL A 68 6.95 -5.44 -9.67
N ILE A 69 6.31 -6.49 -9.16
CA ILE A 69 6.69 -7.89 -9.38
C ILE A 69 5.69 -8.54 -10.31
#